data_AF-A0A7H5EWG4-F1
#
_entry.id   AF-A0A7H5EWG4-F1
#
_cell.length_a   1.000
_cell.length_b   1.000
_cell.length_c   1.000
_cell.angle_alpha   90.00
_cell.angle_beta   90.00
_cell.angle_gamma   90.00
#
_symmetry.space_group_name_H-M   'P 1'
#
loop_
_entity.id
_entity.type
_entity.pdbx_description
1 polymer ?
#
loop_
_entity_poly.entity_id
_entity_poly.type
_entity_poly.pdbx_seq_one_letter_code
_entity_poly.pdbx_strand_id
1 'polypeptide(L)'
;MVKKAEKYNFKAKIYKVGINACVDVPNKITDKMEPKNGYIKINGKINGFDFNKNLVPVKDNPYRLFVNIPMLKGGNTELGKIADFVIAQDFNTQRKKYDKPKKLIDELKSKKLTSDFNDLTEARQYEILKYLNNIKTEKTLERNIDKLVGQLERKEKNVRIP
;
A
#
# COMPACT_ATOMS: atom_id res chain seq x y z
N MET A 1 -22.12 2.82 14.96
CA MET A 1 -21.54 1.52 15.41
C MET A 1 -20.31 1.23 14.56
N VAL A 2 -19.16 0.94 15.16
CA VAL A 2 -17.99 0.44 14.41
C VAL A 2 -18.28 -1.01 14.03
N LYS A 3 -18.32 -1.35 12.73
CA LYS A 3 -18.45 -2.75 12.30
C LYS A 3 -17.29 -3.55 12.88
N LYS A 4 -17.59 -4.55 13.70
CA LYS A 4 -16.58 -5.49 14.20
C LYS A 4 -16.22 -6.41 13.03
N ALA A 5 -14.95 -6.44 12.65
CA ALA A 5 -14.48 -7.29 11.57
C ALA A 5 -14.50 -8.77 12.00
N GLU A 6 -15.28 -9.59 11.32
CA GLU A 6 -15.27 -11.04 11.48
C GLU A 6 -13.93 -11.60 10.94
N LYS A 7 -13.36 -12.57 11.67
CA LYS A 7 -12.12 -13.26 11.27
C LYS A 7 -12.48 -14.57 10.59
N TYR A 8 -11.88 -14.80 9.44
CA TYR A 8 -12.05 -16.00 8.65
C TYR A 8 -10.73 -16.75 8.53
N ASN A 9 -10.79 -18.09 8.57
CA ASN A 9 -9.63 -18.95 8.42
C ASN A 9 -9.79 -19.83 7.18
N PHE A 10 -8.71 -20.04 6.45
CA PHE A 10 -8.67 -20.98 5.34
C PHE A 10 -7.24 -21.45 5.07
N LYS A 11 -7.10 -22.62 4.45
CA LYS A 11 -5.83 -23.10 3.90
C LYS A 11 -5.87 -22.97 2.39
N ALA A 12 -4.77 -22.54 1.79
CA ALA A 12 -4.66 -22.45 0.33
C ALA A 12 -3.25 -22.75 -0.14
N LYS A 13 -3.14 -23.36 -1.33
CA LYS A 13 -1.86 -23.56 -2.01
C LYS A 13 -1.42 -22.26 -2.66
N ILE A 14 -0.21 -21.82 -2.35
CA ILE A 14 0.40 -20.64 -2.98
C ILE A 14 0.80 -21.00 -4.40
N TYR A 15 0.27 -20.28 -5.38
CA TYR A 15 0.54 -20.50 -6.80
C TYR A 15 1.02 -19.23 -7.49
N LYS A 16 1.51 -19.36 -8.72
CA LYS A 16 2.12 -18.27 -9.48
C LYS A 16 1.20 -17.82 -10.62
N VAL A 17 1.01 -16.52 -10.76
CA VAL A 17 0.36 -15.87 -11.90
C VAL A 17 1.29 -14.81 -12.45
N GLY A 18 1.79 -15.00 -13.67
CA GLY A 18 2.86 -14.17 -14.22
C GLY A 18 4.09 -14.23 -13.32
N ILE A 19 4.57 -13.09 -12.84
CA ILE A 19 5.71 -13.01 -11.91
C ILE A 19 5.30 -13.05 -10.43
N ASN A 20 4.00 -12.99 -10.12
CA ASN A 20 3.51 -12.81 -8.74
C ASN A 20 3.03 -14.14 -8.14
N ALA A 21 3.22 -14.29 -6.82
CA ALA A 21 2.62 -15.38 -6.05
C ALA A 21 1.27 -14.95 -5.46
N CYS A 22 0.28 -15.84 -5.45
CA CYS A 22 -1.05 -15.59 -4.90
C CYS A 22 -1.74 -16.85 -4.38
N VAL A 23 -2.86 -16.64 -3.70
CA VAL A 23 -3.84 -17.66 -3.33
C VAL A 23 -5.24 -17.19 -3.69
N ASP A 24 -6.13 -18.14 -3.96
CA ASP A 24 -7.55 -17.86 -4.13
C ASP A 24 -8.22 -17.81 -2.74
N VAL A 25 -8.95 -16.73 -2.49
CA VAL A 25 -9.73 -16.59 -1.26
C VAL A 25 -11.12 -17.19 -1.50
N PRO A 26 -11.58 -18.16 -0.68
CA PRO A 26 -12.89 -18.78 -0.87
C PRO A 26 -14.04 -17.76 -0.96
N ASN A 27 -14.93 -17.92 -1.95
CA ASN A 27 -16.07 -17.01 -2.15
C ASN A 27 -16.94 -16.88 -0.89
N LYS A 28 -17.18 -17.99 -0.18
CA LYS A 28 -17.90 -17.98 1.12
C LYS A 28 -17.36 -17.00 2.17
N ILE A 29 -16.11 -16.57 2.03
CA ILE A 29 -15.47 -15.55 2.87
C ILE A 29 -15.69 -14.16 2.25
N THR A 30 -15.37 -13.98 0.96
CA THR A 30 -15.47 -12.66 0.31
C THR A 30 -16.90 -12.18 0.08
N ASP A 31 -17.86 -13.09 -0.03
CA ASP A 31 -19.29 -12.78 -0.16
C ASP A 31 -19.85 -12.09 1.10
N LYS A 32 -19.13 -12.18 2.22
CA LYS A 32 -19.44 -11.52 3.50
C LYS A 32 -18.71 -10.19 3.70
N MET A 33 -17.97 -9.72 2.68
CA MET A 33 -17.13 -8.53 2.75
C MET A 33 -17.61 -7.46 1.77
N GLU A 34 -17.22 -6.20 2.04
CA GLU A 34 -17.66 -5.04 1.27
C GLU A 34 -16.54 -4.54 0.34
N PRO A 35 -16.60 -4.79 -0.98
CA PRO A 35 -15.61 -4.29 -1.91
C PRO A 35 -15.75 -2.77 -2.10
N LYS A 36 -14.62 -2.08 -2.21
CA LYS A 36 -14.53 -0.67 -2.58
C LYS A 36 -13.69 -0.54 -3.85
N ASN A 37 -14.30 -0.01 -4.91
CA ASN A 37 -13.69 0.05 -6.25
C ASN A 37 -13.20 -1.32 -6.73
N GLY A 38 -13.95 -2.38 -6.40
CA GLY A 38 -13.61 -3.77 -6.71
C GLY A 38 -12.64 -4.45 -5.73
N TYR A 39 -11.91 -3.72 -4.89
CA TYR A 39 -10.93 -4.28 -3.95
C TYR A 39 -11.50 -4.46 -2.55
N ILE A 40 -11.03 -5.45 -1.80
CA ILE A 40 -11.37 -5.63 -0.38
C ILE A 40 -10.12 -5.44 0.46
N LYS A 41 -10.07 -4.39 1.28
CA LYS A 41 -8.95 -4.15 2.20
C LYS A 41 -9.04 -5.11 3.37
N ILE A 42 -7.94 -5.80 3.70
CA ILE A 42 -7.88 -6.79 4.77
C ILE A 42 -6.61 -6.64 5.63
N ASN A 43 -6.77 -7.01 6.90
CA ASN A 43 -5.66 -7.41 7.77
C ASN A 43 -5.66 -8.93 7.89
N GLY A 44 -4.50 -9.55 8.00
CA GLY A 44 -4.44 -10.99 8.12
C GLY A 44 -3.12 -11.54 8.62
N LYS A 45 -3.06 -12.87 8.70
CA LYS A 45 -1.88 -13.64 9.05
C LYS A 45 -1.68 -14.77 8.05
N ILE A 46 -0.42 -15.02 7.67
CA ILE A 46 0.02 -16.21 6.93
C ILE A 46 0.92 -17.04 7.84
N ASN A 47 0.50 -18.25 8.21
CA ASN A 47 1.19 -19.08 9.22
C ASN A 47 1.55 -18.29 10.49
N GLY A 48 0.66 -17.40 10.94
CA GLY A 48 0.88 -16.56 12.12
C GLY A 48 1.57 -15.21 11.87
N PHE A 49 2.19 -15.00 10.71
CA PHE A 49 2.88 -13.75 10.35
C PHE A 49 1.90 -12.69 9.82
N ASP A 50 1.88 -11.51 10.47
CA ASP A 50 0.96 -10.43 10.15
C ASP A 50 1.20 -9.77 8.78
N PHE A 51 0.11 -9.41 8.11
CA PHE A 51 0.13 -8.63 6.88
C PHE A 51 -1.11 -7.72 6.75
N ASN A 52 -0.98 -6.67 5.94
CA ASN A 52 -2.09 -5.86 5.43
C ASN A 52 -2.04 -5.86 3.91
N LYS A 53 -3.17 -6.16 3.26
CA LYS A 53 -3.29 -6.29 1.80
C LYS A 53 -4.68 -5.90 1.31
N ASN A 54 -4.79 -5.72 0.00
CA ASN A 54 -6.07 -5.72 -0.68
C ASN A 54 -6.25 -7.08 -1.37
N LEU A 55 -7.45 -7.65 -1.25
CA LEU A 55 -7.91 -8.70 -2.15
C LEU A 55 -8.24 -8.06 -3.51
N VAL A 56 -7.79 -8.73 -4.58
CA VAL A 56 -7.91 -8.24 -5.95
C VAL A 56 -8.98 -9.05 -6.68
N PRO A 57 -9.97 -8.41 -7.31
CA PRO A 57 -11.00 -9.11 -8.07
C PRO A 57 -10.40 -9.73 -9.33
N VAL A 58 -10.90 -10.90 -9.70
CA VAL A 58 -10.56 -11.58 -10.96
C VAL A 58 -11.86 -11.89 -11.67
N LYS A 59 -11.96 -11.55 -12.95
CA LYS A 59 -13.19 -11.78 -13.73
C LYS A 59 -13.59 -13.26 -13.67
N ASP A 60 -14.83 -13.53 -13.29
CA ASP A 60 -15.44 -14.86 -13.18
C ASP A 60 -14.67 -15.87 -12.29
N ASN A 61 -13.84 -15.37 -11.37
CA ASN A 61 -12.99 -16.19 -10.51
C ASN A 61 -13.00 -15.66 -9.08
N PRO A 62 -12.57 -16.47 -8.08
CA PRO A 62 -12.39 -15.99 -6.73
C PRO A 62 -11.45 -14.79 -6.64
N TYR A 63 -11.63 -13.98 -5.60
CA TYR A 63 -10.69 -12.94 -5.24
C TYR A 63 -9.29 -13.51 -4.98
N ARG A 64 -8.25 -12.80 -5.43
CA ARG A 64 -6.85 -13.17 -5.17
C ARG A 64 -6.26 -12.39 -4.02
N LEU A 65 -5.58 -13.10 -3.12
CA LEU A 65 -4.62 -12.52 -2.19
C LEU A 65 -3.22 -12.71 -2.75
N PHE A 66 -2.56 -11.61 -3.15
CA PHE A 66 -1.17 -11.64 -3.57
C PHE A 66 -0.22 -11.75 -2.37
N VAL A 67 0.70 -12.70 -2.44
CA VAL A 67 1.67 -13.04 -1.39
C VAL A 67 3.04 -12.52 -1.82
N ASN A 68 3.57 -11.52 -1.12
CA ASN A 68 4.88 -10.95 -1.44
C ASN A 68 6.02 -11.65 -0.68
N ILE A 69 7.27 -11.33 -1.03
CA ILE A 69 8.45 -11.93 -0.41
C ILE A 69 8.45 -11.81 1.13
N PRO A 70 8.14 -10.64 1.74
CA PRO A 70 8.00 -10.54 3.20
C PRO A 70 7.00 -11.53 3.79
N MET A 71 5.83 -11.71 3.17
CA MET A 71 4.84 -12.69 3.62
C MET A 71 5.34 -14.13 3.53
N LEU A 72 6.03 -14.50 2.45
CA LEU A 72 6.62 -15.83 2.29
C LEU A 72 7.67 -16.11 3.37
N LYS A 73 8.62 -15.19 3.54
CA LYS A 73 9.68 -15.30 4.55
C LYS A 73 9.12 -15.33 5.97
N GLY A 74 8.22 -14.39 6.28
CA GLY A 74 7.63 -14.25 7.60
C GLY A 74 6.74 -15.43 7.98
N GLY A 75 5.99 -15.97 7.02
CA GLY A 75 5.16 -17.16 7.20
C GLY A 75 5.93 -18.48 7.06
N ASN A 76 7.25 -18.45 6.93
CA ASN A 76 8.12 -19.62 6.71
C ASN A 76 7.54 -20.59 5.65
N THR A 77 7.19 -20.06 4.49
CA THR A 77 6.54 -20.80 3.40
C THR A 77 7.05 -20.33 2.04
N GLU A 78 6.67 -21.04 0.98
CA GLU A 78 7.16 -20.82 -0.38
C GLU A 78 6.12 -21.17 -1.43
N LEU A 79 6.41 -20.82 -2.69
CA LEU A 79 5.57 -21.15 -3.82
C LEU A 79 5.32 -22.67 -3.91
N GLY A 80 4.08 -23.07 -4.14
CA GLY A 80 3.66 -24.46 -4.24
C GLY A 80 3.28 -25.11 -2.91
N LYS A 81 3.55 -24.49 -1.76
CA LYS A 81 3.13 -24.99 -0.43
C LYS A 81 1.73 -24.53 -0.07
N ILE A 82 1.07 -25.31 0.79
CA ILE A 82 -0.17 -24.91 1.47
C ILE A 82 0.21 -24.10 2.71
N ALA A 83 -0.45 -22.96 2.91
CA ALA A 83 -0.32 -22.13 4.09
C ALA A 83 -1.67 -21.88 4.77
N ASP A 84 -1.65 -21.62 6.06
CA ASP A 84 -2.78 -21.21 6.87
C ASP A 84 -2.95 -19.69 6.82
N PHE A 85 -4.15 -19.24 6.45
CA PHE A 85 -4.50 -17.84 6.36
C PHE A 85 -5.60 -17.49 7.36
N VAL A 86 -5.40 -16.39 8.07
CA VAL A 86 -6.43 -15.73 8.87
C VAL A 86 -6.66 -14.35 8.29
N ILE A 87 -7.87 -13.98 7.91
CA ILE A 87 -8.15 -12.64 7.34
C ILE A 87 -9.38 -12.01 7.97
N ALA A 88 -9.36 -10.68 8.07
CA ALA A 88 -10.50 -9.88 8.49
C ALA A 88 -10.55 -8.60 7.65
N GLN A 89 -11.76 -8.17 7.29
CA GLN A 89 -11.93 -6.93 6.54
C GLN A 89 -11.47 -5.72 7.36
N ASP A 90 -10.64 -4.89 6.74
CA ASP A 90 -10.16 -3.64 7.32
C ASP A 90 -11.08 -2.49 6.93
N PHE A 91 -11.96 -2.10 7.85
CA PHE A 91 -12.85 -0.95 7.68
C PHE A 91 -12.16 0.39 7.95
N ASN A 92 -10.87 0.41 8.31
CA ASN A 92 -10.17 1.66 8.56
C ASN A 92 -9.93 2.41 7.24
N THR A 93 -10.70 3.47 7.06
CA THR A 93 -10.61 4.41 5.95
C THR A 93 -9.68 5.58 6.24
N GLN A 94 -9.18 5.73 7.46
CA GLN A 94 -8.29 6.82 7.81
C GLN A 94 -6.92 6.60 7.16
N ARG A 95 -6.61 7.44 6.18
CA ARG A 95 -5.26 7.54 5.66
C ARG A 95 -4.39 8.16 6.75
N LYS A 96 -3.23 7.57 7.04
CA LYS A 96 -2.23 8.19 7.92
C LYS A 96 -1.97 9.62 7.41
N LYS A 97 -1.82 10.61 8.28
CA LYS A 97 -1.35 11.93 7.86
C LYS A 97 0.17 11.96 8.00
N TYR A 98 0.83 12.56 7.02
CA TYR A 98 2.27 12.79 7.03
C TYR A 98 2.50 14.29 6.98
N ASP A 99 3.31 14.79 7.89
CA ASP A 99 3.63 16.21 7.93
C ASP A 99 4.55 16.60 6.79
N LYS A 100 4.45 17.85 6.34
CA LYS A 100 5.38 18.42 5.37
C LYS A 100 6.71 18.68 6.08
N PRO A 101 7.83 18.02 5.69
CA PRO A 101 9.11 18.26 6.34
C PRO A 101 9.46 19.75 6.28
N LYS A 102 9.96 20.32 7.39
CA LYS A 102 10.31 21.75 7.48
C LYS A 102 11.19 22.18 6.30
N LYS A 103 12.19 21.37 5.96
CA LYS A 103 13.10 21.62 4.83
C LYS A 103 12.40 21.74 3.48
N LEU A 104 11.35 20.94 3.24
CA LEU A 104 10.53 21.05 2.03
C LEU A 104 9.72 22.35 2.04
N ILE A 105 9.19 22.76 3.19
CA ILE A 105 8.48 24.04 3.33
C ILE A 105 9.41 25.20 2.95
N ASP A 106 10.62 25.18 3.51
CA ASP A 106 11.61 26.25 3.32
C ASP A 106 12.04 26.35 1.84
N GLU A 107 12.34 25.23 1.19
CA GLU A 107 12.67 25.19 -0.25
C GLU A 107 11.51 25.66 -1.14
N LEU A 108 10.29 25.16 -0.92
CA LEU A 108 9.12 25.57 -1.71
C LEU A 108 8.83 27.07 -1.58
N LYS A 109 9.08 27.66 -0.40
CA LYS A 109 8.94 29.11 -0.18
C LYS A 109 10.05 29.88 -0.88
N SER A 110 11.30 29.49 -0.67
CA SER A 110 12.47 30.11 -1.29
C SER A 110 12.33 30.20 -2.81
N LYS A 111 11.84 29.11 -3.42
CA LYS A 111 11.69 28.99 -4.88
C LYS A 111 10.33 29.45 -5.43
N LYS A 112 9.42 29.92 -4.57
CA LYS A 112 8.04 30.30 -4.93
C LYS A 112 7.21 29.18 -5.58
N LEU A 113 7.47 27.91 -5.22
CA LEU A 113 6.81 26.71 -5.77
C LEU A 113 5.71 26.15 -4.86
N THR A 114 5.27 26.92 -3.86
CA THR A 114 4.24 26.45 -2.92
C THR A 114 2.92 26.14 -3.62
N SER A 115 2.53 26.94 -4.63
CA SER A 115 1.33 26.67 -5.44
C SER A 115 1.51 25.40 -6.26
N ASP A 116 2.65 25.26 -6.97
CA ASP A 116 2.91 24.10 -7.83
C ASP A 116 2.85 22.78 -7.04
N PHE A 117 3.32 22.77 -5.80
CA PHE A 117 3.18 21.60 -4.93
C PHE A 117 1.72 21.34 -4.52
N ASN A 118 0.97 22.39 -4.20
CA ASN A 118 -0.43 22.27 -3.77
C ASN A 118 -1.35 21.88 -4.94
N ASP A 119 -0.96 22.19 -6.18
CA ASP A 119 -1.69 21.81 -7.40
C ASP A 119 -1.51 20.32 -7.76
N LEU A 120 -0.58 19.62 -7.12
CA LEU A 120 -0.49 18.16 -7.22
C LEU A 120 -1.74 17.50 -6.62
N THR A 121 -2.16 16.36 -7.18
CA THR A 121 -3.28 15.60 -6.62
C THR A 121 -3.01 15.19 -5.16
N GLU A 122 -4.06 15.11 -4.33
CA GLU A 122 -3.92 14.70 -2.93
C GLU A 122 -3.19 13.37 -2.77
N ALA A 123 -3.43 12.43 -3.69
CA ALA A 123 -2.73 11.15 -3.73
C ALA A 123 -1.23 11.31 -3.96
N ARG A 124 -0.84 12.21 -4.87
CA ARG A 124 0.57 12.50 -5.16
C ARG A 124 1.24 13.21 -3.99
N GLN A 125 0.61 14.24 -3.42
CA GLN A 125 1.12 14.92 -2.24
C GLN A 125 1.34 13.93 -1.09
N TYR A 126 0.35 13.06 -0.83
CA TYR A 126 0.49 12.03 0.21
C TYR A 126 1.69 11.11 -0.03
N GLU A 127 1.87 10.56 -1.24
CA GLU A 127 2.99 9.65 -1.48
C GLU A 127 4.34 10.37 -1.34
N ILE A 128 4.43 11.64 -1.74
CA ILE A 128 5.63 12.48 -1.54
C ILE A 128 5.92 12.62 -0.04
N LEU A 129 4.93 13.08 0.73
CA LEU A 129 5.08 13.31 2.16
C LEU A 129 5.41 12.01 2.89
N LYS A 130 4.72 10.91 2.55
CA LYS A 130 4.98 9.58 3.09
C LYS A 130 6.42 9.14 2.82
N TYR A 131 6.92 9.29 1.60
CA TYR A 131 8.28 8.91 1.26
C TYR A 131 9.30 9.73 2.05
N LEU A 132 9.18 11.06 2.01
CA LEU A 132 10.14 11.95 2.66
C LEU A 132 10.22 11.69 4.18
N ASN A 133 9.08 11.41 4.83
CA ASN A 133 9.03 11.08 6.26
C ASN A 133 9.65 9.71 6.60
N ASN A 134 9.82 8.80 5.64
CA ASN A 134 10.46 7.50 5.87
C ASN A 134 11.98 7.54 5.63
N ILE A 135 12.53 8.64 5.12
CA ILE A 135 13.97 8.80 4.92
C ILE A 135 14.64 9.00 6.28
N LYS A 136 15.64 8.15 6.58
CA LYS A 136 16.34 8.16 7.87
C LYS A 136 17.51 9.14 7.95
N THR A 137 18.07 9.56 6.81
CA THR A 137 19.28 10.39 6.76
C THR A 137 19.03 11.74 6.13
N GLU A 138 19.52 12.80 6.76
CA GLU A 138 19.32 14.18 6.33
C GLU A 138 19.83 14.42 4.90
N LYS A 139 21.04 13.95 4.59
CA LYS A 139 21.61 14.02 3.22
C LYS A 139 20.72 13.38 2.14
N THR A 140 20.05 12.27 2.46
CA THR A 140 19.14 11.62 1.51
C THR A 140 17.83 12.40 1.38
N LEU A 141 17.35 13.00 2.48
CA LEU A 141 16.16 13.84 2.49
C LEU A 141 16.37 15.06 1.61
N GLU A 142 17.48 15.77 1.80
CA GLU A 142 17.91 16.92 1.00
C GLU A 142 17.92 16.61 -0.48
N ARG A 143 18.71 15.62 -0.89
CA ARG A 143 18.84 15.22 -2.30
C ARG A 143 17.49 14.92 -2.95
N ASN A 144 16.55 14.35 -2.20
CA ASN A 144 15.22 14.01 -2.73
C ASN A 144 14.27 15.20 -2.74
N ILE A 145 14.42 16.15 -1.81
CA ILE A 145 13.74 17.45 -1.88
C ILE A 145 14.22 18.22 -3.09
N ASP A 146 15.53 18.30 -3.34
CA ASP A 146 16.09 19.02 -4.50
C ASP A 146 15.57 18.45 -5.82
N LYS A 147 15.51 17.11 -5.93
CA LYS A 147 14.93 16.44 -7.10
C LYS A 147 13.45 16.75 -7.28
N LEU A 148 12.68 16.76 -6.20
CA LEU A 148 11.26 17.11 -6.23
C LEU A 148 11.08 18.56 -6.70
N VAL A 149 11.80 19.48 -6.07
CA VAL A 149 11.80 20.91 -6.40
C VAL A 149 12.17 21.13 -7.86
N GLY A 150 13.22 20.48 -8.36
CA GLY A 150 13.61 20.57 -9.77
C GLY A 150 12.52 20.09 -10.74
N GLN A 151 11.74 19.05 -10.37
CA GLN A 151 10.62 18.60 -11.19
C GLN A 151 9.47 19.61 -11.20
N LEU A 152 9.21 20.28 -10.07
CA LEU A 152 8.22 21.34 -9.97
C LEU A 152 8.63 22.58 -10.79
N GLU A 153 9.90 22.99 -10.73
CA GLU A 153 10.43 24.08 -11.56
C GLU A 153 10.23 23.83 -13.06
N ARG A 154 10.43 22.57 -13.48
CA ARG A 154 10.22 22.13 -14.87
C ARG A 154 8.75 21.89 -15.23
N LYS A 155 7.81 22.10 -14.28
CA LYS A 155 6.37 21.86 -14.45
C LYS A 155 6.07 20.46 -15.00
N GLU A 156 6.78 19.46 -14.48
CA GLU A 156 6.61 18.09 -14.92
C GLU A 156 5.20 17.57 -14.60
N LYS A 157 4.48 17.08 -15.62
CA LYS A 157 3.12 16.55 -15.47
C LYS A 157 3.04 15.35 -14.52
N ASN A 158 4.15 14.60 -14.38
CA ASN A 158 4.23 13.37 -13.61
C ASN A 158 5.39 13.43 -12.62
N VAL A 159 5.25 14.25 -11.57
CA VAL A 159 6.25 14.31 -10.50
C VAL A 159 6.45 12.93 -9.87
N ARG A 160 7.70 12.43 -9.92
CA ARG A 160 8.12 11.14 -9.38
C ARG A 160 8.97 11.33 -8.14
N ILE A 161 8.80 10.37 -7.25
CA ILE A 161 9.68 10.14 -6.11
C ILE A 161 10.53 8.92 -6.49
N PRO A 162 11.84 8.88 -6.18
CA PRO A 162 12.64 7.69 -6.44
C PRO A 162 12.14 6.46 -5.68
#